data_AF-A0A820SCA3-F1
#
_entry.id   AF-A0A820SCA3-F1
#
_cell.length_a   1.000
_cell.length_b   1.000
_cell.length_c   1.000
_cell.angle_alpha   90.00
_cell.angle_beta   90.00
_cell.angle_gamma   90.00
#
_symmetry.space_group_name_H-M   'P 1'
#
loop_
_entity.id
_entity.type
_entity.pdbx_description
1 polymer ?
#
loop_
_entity_poly.entity_id
_entity_poly.type
_entity_poly.pdbx_seq_one_letter_code
_entity_poly.pdbx_strand_id
1 'polypeptide(L)'
;HYALLLRHDGYVRFMFQDLWKTICKIRSTYFPFDLQQCTIIIRSGSHDSQTIKFIQRRPIEGHSFIRGEWELIHSYTEITDER
;
A
#
# COMPACT_ATOMS: atom_id res chain seq x y z
N HIS A 1 11.04 -18.59 -2.25
CA HIS A 1 9.79 -19.32 -1.95
C HIS A 1 8.96 -18.51 -0.99
N TYR A 2 7.69 -18.27 -1.29
CA TYR A 2 6.77 -17.63 -0.35
C TYR A 2 6.04 -18.70 0.45
N ALA A 3 5.94 -18.52 1.77
CA ALA A 3 5.21 -19.43 2.63
C ALA A 3 3.78 -18.92 2.84
N LEU A 4 2.82 -19.83 2.77
CA LEU A 4 1.42 -19.59 3.12
C LEU A 4 1.14 -20.24 4.48
N LEU A 5 0.45 -19.53 5.37
CA LEU A 5 -0.03 -20.09 6.62
C LEU A 5 -1.51 -20.46 6.46
N LEU A 6 -1.81 -21.75 6.47
CA LEU A 6 -3.16 -22.29 6.47
C LEU A 6 -3.57 -22.70 7.89
N ARG A 7 -4.72 -22.21 8.35
CA ARG A 7 -5.35 -22.65 9.60
C ARG A 7 -6.40 -23.72 9.31
N HIS A 8 -6.72 -24.53 10.32
CA HIS A 8 -7.69 -25.62 10.21
C HIS A 8 -9.13 -25.15 9.91
N ASP A 9 -9.44 -23.86 10.15
CA ASP A 9 -10.72 -23.22 9.85
C ASP A 9 -10.81 -22.68 8.41
N GLY A 10 -9.82 -22.99 7.57
CA GLY A 10 -9.74 -22.52 6.19
C GLY A 10 -9.20 -21.09 6.06
N TYR A 11 -8.84 -20.42 7.16
CA TYR A 11 -8.24 -19.10 7.09
C TYR A 11 -6.82 -19.18 6.52
N VAL A 12 -6.56 -18.40 5.46
CA VAL A 12 -5.25 -18.30 4.82
C VAL A 12 -4.62 -16.95 5.16
N ARG A 13 -3.38 -16.98 5.64
CA ARG A 13 -2.53 -15.79 5.77
C ARG A 13 -1.37 -15.87 4.79
N PHE A 14 -1.30 -14.88 3.93
CA PHE A 14 -0.19 -14.66 3.01
C PHE A 14 0.46 -13.32 3.30
N MET A 15 1.78 -13.32 3.48
CA MET A 15 2.59 -12.12 3.66
C MET A 15 3.89 -12.32 2.88
N PHE A 16 4.26 -11.34 2.07
CA PHE A 16 5.50 -11.36 1.31
C PHE A 16 6.17 -9.99 1.42
N GLN A 17 7.49 -9.98 1.25
CA GLN A 17 8.29 -8.77 1.15
C GLN A 17 8.55 -8.50 -0.32
N ASP A 18 8.39 -7.25 -0.75
CA ASP A 18 8.58 -6.87 -2.15
C ASP A 18 9.03 -5.41 -2.26
N LEU A 19 9.65 -5.06 -3.39
CA LEU A 19 10.13 -3.73 -3.73
C LEU A 19 9.29 -3.15 -4.85
N TRP A 20 8.54 -2.09 -4.54
CA TRP A 20 7.59 -1.50 -5.46
C TRP A 20 8.19 -0.26 -6.11
N LYS A 21 8.11 -0.19 -7.44
CA LYS A 21 8.39 1.03 -8.21
C LYS A 21 7.08 1.62 -8.69
N THR A 22 6.70 2.76 -8.14
CA THR A 22 5.43 3.42 -8.43
C THR A 22 5.66 4.73 -9.16
N ILE A 23 4.67 5.17 -9.92
CA ILE A 23 4.68 6.47 -10.59
C ILE A 23 3.96 7.47 -9.67
N CYS A 24 4.58 8.62 -9.44
CA CYS A 24 4.02 9.72 -8.69
C CYS A 24 4.28 11.04 -9.42
N LYS A 25 3.28 11.95 -9.41
CA LYS A 25 3.44 13.29 -9.96
C LYS A 25 4.14 14.19 -8.95
N ILE A 26 5.38 14.56 -9.26
CA ILE A 26 6.18 15.46 -8.42
C ILE A 26 5.78 16.92 -8.64
N ARG A 27 5.65 17.67 -7.55
CA ARG A 27 5.40 19.12 -7.57
C ARG A 27 6.63 19.87 -7.02
N SER A 28 7.44 20.41 -7.93
CA SER A 28 8.71 21.10 -7.60
C SER A 28 8.55 22.63 -7.52
N THR A 29 7.47 23.13 -6.92
CA THR A 29 7.21 24.58 -6.84
C THR A 29 8.08 25.28 -5.81
N TYR A 30 8.45 24.60 -4.72
CA TYR A 30 9.18 25.18 -3.57
C TYR A 30 10.47 24.43 -3.24
N PHE A 31 11.12 23.86 -4.26
CA PHE A 31 12.35 23.10 -4.08
C PHE A 31 13.41 23.91 -3.28
N PRO A 32 14.12 23.30 -2.31
CA PRO A 32 14.09 21.90 -1.88
C PRO A 32 13.12 21.61 -0.72
N PHE A 33 12.25 22.56 -0.36
CA PHE A 33 11.36 22.49 0.81
C PHE A 33 9.92 22.19 0.39
N ASP A 34 9.75 21.14 -0.38
CA ASP A 34 8.48 20.74 -0.99
C ASP A 34 7.86 19.52 -0.30
N LEU A 35 6.53 19.47 -0.34
CA LEU A 35 5.73 18.35 0.14
C LEU A 35 5.25 17.55 -1.06
N GLN A 36 5.48 16.23 -1.01
CA GLN A 36 5.02 15.31 -2.05
C GLN A 36 3.86 14.45 -1.55
N GLN A 37 2.83 14.33 -2.40
CA GLN A 37 1.68 13.47 -2.16
C GLN A 37 1.65 12.39 -3.24
N CYS A 38 2.02 11.17 -2.84
CA CYS A 38 2.11 10.02 -3.73
C CYS A 38 1.08 8.96 -3.34
N THR A 39 0.46 8.35 -4.35
CA THR A 39 -0.58 7.32 -4.17
C THR A 39 -0.08 6.00 -4.73
N ILE A 40 -0.32 4.92 -3.98
CA ILE A 40 -0.13 3.54 -4.43
C ILE A 40 -1.52 2.94 -4.61
N ILE A 41 -1.79 2.37 -5.78
CA ILE A 41 -3.06 1.70 -6.08
C ILE A 41 -2.81 0.20 -6.04
N ILE A 42 -3.56 -0.51 -5.19
CA ILE A 42 -3.55 -1.96 -5.10
C ILE A 42 -4.91 -2.45 -5.58
N ARG A 43 -4.91 -3.32 -6.59
CA ARG A 43 -6.11 -3.86 -7.23
C ARG A 43 -5.89 -5.34 -7.58
N SER A 44 -6.97 -6.12 -7.58
CA SER A 44 -6.95 -7.45 -8.20
C SER A 44 -6.99 -7.33 -9.72
N GLY A 45 -6.02 -7.93 -10.41
CA GLY A 45 -6.01 -7.93 -11.87
C GLY A 45 -7.08 -8.84 -12.51
N SER A 46 -7.60 -9.81 -11.77
CA SER A 46 -8.51 -10.85 -12.30
C SER A 46 -9.91 -10.83 -11.69
N HIS A 47 -10.14 -10.04 -10.64
CA HIS A 47 -11.40 -9.96 -9.92
C HIS A 47 -11.82 -8.51 -9.73
N ASP A 48 -13.12 -8.30 -9.74
CA ASP A 48 -13.77 -7.04 -9.40
C ASP A 48 -14.26 -7.05 -7.94
N SER A 49 -14.92 -5.96 -7.54
CA SER A 49 -15.46 -5.81 -6.19
C SER A 49 -16.68 -6.68 -5.89
N GLN A 50 -17.32 -7.25 -6.91
CA GLN A 50 -18.43 -8.19 -6.76
C GLN A 50 -17.92 -9.55 -6.27
N THR A 51 -16.74 -9.96 -6.72
CA THR A 51 -16.15 -11.26 -6.40
C THR A 51 -15.15 -11.23 -5.26
N ILE A 52 -14.40 -10.13 -5.08
CA ILE A 52 -13.44 -9.96 -3.99
C ILE A 52 -13.57 -8.57 -3.36
N LYS A 53 -13.57 -8.51 -2.03
CA LYS A 53 -13.59 -7.25 -1.29
C LYS A 53 -12.29 -7.01 -0.54
N PHE A 54 -11.69 -5.84 -0.76
CA PHE A 54 -10.55 -5.38 0.03
C PHE A 54 -11.05 -4.76 1.34
N ILE A 55 -10.43 -5.15 2.46
CA ILE A 55 -10.73 -4.62 3.79
C ILE A 55 -9.42 -4.23 4.44
N GLN A 56 -9.29 -2.96 4.81
CA GLN A 56 -8.16 -2.49 5.60
C GLN A 56 -8.34 -2.93 7.05
N ARG A 57 -7.45 -3.83 7.52
CA ARG A 57 -7.47 -4.27 8.92
C ARG A 57 -6.63 -3.41 9.85
N ARG A 58 -5.59 -2.76 9.33
CA ARG A 58 -4.67 -1.91 10.09
C ARG A 58 -4.25 -0.69 9.26
N PRO A 59 -3.99 0.46 9.91
CA PRO A 59 -3.35 1.58 9.24
C PRO A 59 -1.96 1.18 8.73
N ILE A 60 -1.47 1.91 7.73
CA ILE A 60 -0.08 1.78 7.30
C ILE A 60 0.78 2.40 8.40
N GLU A 61 1.61 1.58 9.04
CA GLU A 61 2.50 2.03 10.11
C GLU A 61 3.95 2.03 9.60
N GLY A 62 4.62 3.17 9.69
CA GLY A 62 6.02 3.35 9.29
C GLY A 62 7.04 2.77 10.27
N HIS A 63 6.71 1.73 11.05
CA HIS A 63 7.51 1.23 12.18
C HIS A 63 8.93 0.77 11.82
N SER A 64 9.27 0.63 10.54
CA SER A 64 10.62 0.32 10.06
C SER A 64 11.07 1.25 8.93
N PHE A 65 10.53 2.47 8.88
CA PHE A 65 10.92 3.48 7.91
C PHE A 65 12.34 3.98 8.21
N ILE A 66 13.28 3.68 7.30
CA ILE A 66 14.64 4.22 7.35
C ILE A 66 14.59 5.64 6.80
N ARG A 67 14.92 6.62 7.66
CA ARG A 67 14.99 8.03 7.26
C ARG A 67 16.13 8.24 6.27
N GLY A 68 15.86 9.00 5.21
CA GLY A 68 16.84 9.43 4.21
C GLY A 68 16.63 10.90 3.90
N GLU A 69 16.65 11.26 2.62
CA GLU A 69 16.28 12.61 2.16
C GLU A 69 14.82 12.98 2.52
N TRP A 70 13.93 11.99 2.56
CA TRP A 70 12.49 12.18 2.74
C TRP A 70 12.03 11.81 4.15
N GLU A 71 11.08 12.58 4.68
CA GLU A 71 10.34 12.27 5.91
C GLU A 71 8.87 11.96 5.57
N LEU A 72 8.36 10.85 6.11
CA LEU A 72 6.94 10.49 6.00
C LEU A 72 6.13 11.29 7.03
N ILE A 73 5.34 12.25 6.56
CA ILE A 73 4.50 13.12 7.41
C ILE A 73 3.13 12.48 7.68
N HIS A 74 2.49 11.94 6.64
CA HIS A 74 1.18 11.32 6.76
C HIS A 74 1.00 10.19 5.75
N SER A 75 0.27 9.15 6.15
CA SER A 75 -0.15 8.07 5.29
C SER A 75 -1.58 7.66 5.63
N TYR A 76 -2.40 7.50 4.61
CA TYR A 76 -3.77 7.05 4.76
C TYR A 76 -4.12 6.08 3.63
N THR A 77 -5.26 5.42 3.76
CA THR A 77 -5.75 4.46 2.77
C THR A 77 -7.21 4.75 2.50
N GLU A 78 -7.59 4.72 1.23
CA GLU A 78 -8.96 4.85 0.79
C GLU A 78 -9.35 3.55 0.06
N ILE A 79 -10.46 2.95 0.45
CA ILE A 79 -11.02 1.78 -0.24
C ILE A 79 -12.10 2.31 -1.18
N THR A 80 -11.85 2.21 -2.48
CA THR A 80 -12.79 2.61 -3.52
C THR A 80 -13.48 1.38 -4.09
N ASP A 81 -14.78 1.48 -4.34
CA ASP A 81 -15.49 0.47 -5.11
C ASP A 81 -15.23 0.69 -6.61
N GLU A 82 -14.90 -0.38 -7.32
CA GLU A 82 -14.66 -0.32 -8.76
C GLU A 82 -16.03 -0.22 -9.44
N ARG A 83 -16.30 0.91 -10.10
CA ARG A 83 -17.45 1.05 -11.00
C ARG A 83 -17.20 0.31 -12.32
#